data_AF-A0AAX6DJV9-F1
#
_entry.id   AF-A0AAX6DJV9-F1
#
_cell.length_a   1.000
_cell.length_b   1.000
_cell.length_c   1.000
_cell.angle_alpha   90.00
_cell.angle_beta   90.00
_cell.angle_gamma   90.00
#
_symmetry.space_group_name_H-M   'P 1'
#
loop_
_entity.id
_entity.type
_entity.pdbx_description
1 polymer ?
#
loop_
_entity_poly.entity_id
_entity_poly.type
_entity_poly.pdbx_seq_one_letter_code
_entity_poly.pdbx_strand_id
1 'polypeptide(L)'
;MQFEALQQGNMTVAEYTSEFTRLSRFAENLVRAPEDRAWRFKKGLTRELRHAVAISQATTYASILKIAQAVEKEADPKLKRDRDIGSNSYQMSAKRTQIQARPQQPAQAASPSSQSSCTSATEAAAGSYLRFLLPARTPL
;
A
#
# COMPACT_ATOMS: atom_id res chain seq x y z
N MET A 1 36.67 -11.47 6.62
CA MET A 1 36.56 -10.02 6.83
C MET A 1 35.32 -9.70 7.66
N GLN A 2 35.36 -8.73 8.57
CA GLN A 2 34.22 -8.41 9.46
C GLN A 2 32.96 -7.93 8.70
N PHE A 3 33.13 -7.24 7.56
CA PHE A 3 32.02 -6.76 6.73
C PHE A 3 31.23 -7.90 6.04
N GLU A 4 31.91 -8.96 5.61
CA GLU A 4 31.26 -10.11 4.94
C GLU A 4 30.40 -10.94 5.89
N ALA A 5 30.79 -10.95 7.17
CA ALA A 5 30.07 -11.65 8.23
C ALA A 5 28.98 -10.77 8.87
N LEU A 6 28.83 -9.51 8.45
CA LEU A 6 27.84 -8.60 9.03
C LEU A 6 26.42 -9.09 8.71
N GLN A 7 25.66 -9.35 9.76
CA GLN A 7 24.25 -9.70 9.71
C GLN A 7 23.49 -8.83 10.70
N GLN A 8 22.24 -8.51 10.39
CA GLN A 8 21.38 -7.72 11.26
C GLN A 8 21.16 -8.42 12.61
N GLY A 9 20.89 -9.73 12.61
CA GLY A 9 20.62 -10.48 13.83
C GLY A 9 19.50 -9.84 14.65
N ASN A 10 19.81 -9.43 15.88
CA ASN A 10 18.87 -8.78 16.81
C ASN A 10 18.94 -7.24 16.75
N MET A 11 19.78 -6.67 15.89
CA MET A 11 19.87 -5.22 15.70
C MET A 11 18.63 -4.69 14.99
N THR A 12 18.24 -3.48 15.37
CA THR A 12 17.27 -2.71 14.58
C THR A 12 17.84 -2.42 13.19
N VAL A 13 16.96 -2.14 12.22
CA VAL A 13 17.39 -1.73 10.87
C VAL A 13 18.30 -0.49 10.93
N ALA A 14 18.04 0.42 11.88
CA ALA A 14 18.84 1.63 12.08
C ALA A 14 20.28 1.33 12.57
N GLU A 15 20.42 0.45 13.57
CA GLU A 15 21.73 0.03 14.09
C GLU A 15 22.52 -0.74 13.02
N TYR A 16 21.87 -1.69 12.35
CA TYR A 16 22.48 -2.45 11.26
C TYR A 16 22.95 -1.53 10.12
N THR A 17 22.18 -0.50 9.77
CA THR A 17 22.54 0.47 8.74
C THR A 17 23.80 1.27 9.13
N SER A 18 23.91 1.66 10.40
CA SER A 18 25.07 2.39 10.93
C SER A 18 26.33 1.52 10.87
N GLU A 19 26.23 0.26 11.32
CA GLU A 19 27.34 -0.70 11.27
C GLU A 19 27.75 -1.05 9.84
N PHE A 20 26.76 -1.25 8.96
CA PHE A 20 27.00 -1.48 7.54
C PHE A 20 27.76 -0.32 6.92
N THR A 21 27.37 0.92 7.21
CA THR A 21 28.04 2.12 6.70
C THR A 21 29.46 2.24 7.27
N ARG A 22 29.63 2.01 8.57
CA ARG A 22 30.94 2.04 9.25
C ARG A 22 31.92 1.04 8.64
N LEU A 23 31.50 -0.20 8.45
CA LEU A 23 32.34 -1.28 7.92
C LEU A 23 32.54 -1.17 6.40
N SER A 24 31.59 -0.60 5.65
CA SER A 24 31.71 -0.40 4.21
C SER A 24 32.90 0.47 3.80
N ARG A 25 33.31 1.41 4.68
CA ARG A 25 34.48 2.28 4.45
C ARG A 25 35.80 1.52 4.36
N PHE A 26 35.87 0.35 4.99
CA PHE A 26 37.06 -0.50 4.98
C PHE A 26 36.97 -1.64 3.96
N ALA A 27 35.89 -1.67 3.17
CA ALA A 27 35.54 -2.76 2.30
C ALA A 27 35.27 -2.26 0.87
N GLU A 28 36.02 -1.27 0.37
CA GLU A 28 35.82 -0.62 -0.94
C GLU A 28 35.79 -1.58 -2.15
N ASN A 29 36.39 -2.76 -2.02
CA ASN A 29 36.38 -3.80 -3.06
C ASN A 29 35.06 -4.60 -3.11
N LEU A 30 34.46 -4.80 -1.95
CA LEU A 30 33.03 -5.12 -1.82
C LEU A 30 32.30 -3.78 -2.00
N VAL A 31 30.99 -3.59 -2.07
CA VAL A 31 30.40 -2.21 -2.11
C VAL A 31 30.85 -1.22 -3.23
N ARG A 32 31.81 -1.55 -4.10
CA ARG A 32 32.34 -0.67 -5.17
C ARG A 32 31.24 -0.20 -6.10
N ALA A 33 30.33 -1.12 -6.43
CA ALA A 33 29.15 -0.84 -7.23
C ALA A 33 27.92 -0.66 -6.32
N PRO A 34 27.00 0.25 -6.66
CA PRO A 34 25.75 0.45 -5.92
C PRO A 34 24.87 -0.80 -5.83
N GLU A 35 24.86 -1.63 -6.88
CA GLU A 35 24.10 -2.88 -6.95
C GLU A 35 24.65 -3.90 -5.95
N ASP A 36 25.97 -3.98 -5.91
CA ASP A 36 26.75 -4.77 -4.97
C ASP A 36 26.45 -4.37 -3.53
N ARG A 37 26.38 -3.06 -3.26
CA ARG A 37 25.98 -2.52 -1.95
C ARG A 37 24.58 -2.97 -1.57
N ALA A 38 23.62 -2.82 -2.48
CA ALA A 38 22.23 -3.18 -2.26
C ALA A 38 22.05 -4.68 -2.02
N TRP A 39 22.74 -5.51 -2.81
CA TRP A 39 22.71 -6.96 -2.66
C TRP A 39 23.28 -7.42 -1.32
N ARG A 40 24.45 -6.90 -0.90
CA ARG A 40 25.02 -7.23 0.42
C ARG A 40 24.11 -6.77 1.55
N PHE A 41 23.59 -5.55 1.47
CA PHE A 41 22.68 -5.03 2.49
C PHE A 41 21.45 -5.93 2.64
N LYS A 42 20.79 -6.29 1.52
CA LYS A 42 19.66 -7.24 1.49
C LYS A 42 20.04 -8.60 2.07
N LYS A 43 21.22 -9.14 1.74
CA LYS A 43 21.67 -10.46 2.24
C LYS A 43 21.77 -10.49 3.76
N GLY A 44 22.28 -9.42 4.37
CA GLY A 44 22.46 -9.34 5.84
C GLY A 44 21.20 -8.99 6.64
N LEU A 45 20.09 -8.57 6.01
CA LEU A 45 18.81 -8.34 6.71
C LEU A 45 18.22 -9.65 7.27
N THR A 46 17.35 -9.55 8.27
CA THR A 46 16.58 -10.71 8.79
C THR A 46 15.65 -11.32 7.73
N ARG A 47 15.25 -12.58 7.92
CA ARG A 47 14.47 -13.33 6.92
C ARG A 47 13.15 -12.64 6.58
N GLU A 48 12.49 -12.10 7.59
CA GLU A 48 11.21 -11.39 7.50
C GLU A 48 11.35 -10.15 6.61
N LEU A 49 12.37 -9.33 6.85
CA LEU A 49 12.63 -8.13 6.06
C LEU A 49 13.08 -8.46 4.64
N ARG A 50 13.90 -9.50 4.46
CA ARG A 50 14.29 -9.99 3.12
C ARG A 50 13.09 -10.42 2.30
N HIS A 51 12.10 -11.06 2.93
CA HIS A 51 10.88 -11.49 2.26
C HIS A 51 10.05 -10.28 1.82
N ALA A 52 9.85 -9.29 2.70
CA ALA A 52 9.13 -8.06 2.35
C ALA A 52 9.78 -7.31 1.17
N VAL A 53 11.12 -7.21 1.17
CA VAL A 53 11.91 -6.61 0.09
C VAL A 53 11.78 -7.40 -1.22
N ALA A 54 11.63 -8.73 -1.16
CA ALA A 54 11.43 -9.56 -2.35
C ALA A 54 10.04 -9.33 -2.97
N ILE A 55 9.00 -9.25 -2.15
CA ILE A 55 7.62 -8.97 -2.58
C ILE A 55 7.56 -7.60 -3.29
N SER A 56 8.25 -6.60 -2.75
CA SER A 56 8.28 -5.25 -3.31
C SER A 56 9.19 -5.09 -4.53
N GLN A 57 9.92 -6.13 -4.93
CA GLN A 57 10.91 -6.11 -6.01
C GLN A 57 11.96 -5.00 -5.87
N ALA A 58 12.32 -4.63 -4.63
CA ALA A 58 13.28 -3.56 -4.39
C ALA A 58 14.71 -4.03 -4.68
N THR A 59 15.41 -3.29 -5.54
CA THR A 59 16.77 -3.60 -6.02
C THR A 59 17.82 -2.59 -5.57
N THR A 60 17.41 -1.38 -5.18
CA THR A 60 18.33 -0.30 -4.79
C THR A 60 18.49 -0.23 -3.28
N TYR A 61 19.67 0.17 -2.80
CA TYR A 61 19.95 0.30 -1.37
C TYR A 61 18.90 1.17 -0.64
N ALA A 62 18.54 2.31 -1.23
CA ALA A 62 17.56 3.23 -0.65
C ALA A 62 16.14 2.64 -0.58
N SER A 63 15.70 1.92 -1.61
CA SER A 63 14.38 1.28 -1.60
C SER A 63 14.32 0.14 -0.58
N ILE A 64 15.37 -0.67 -0.51
CA ILE A 64 15.49 -1.77 0.45
C ILE A 64 15.45 -1.23 1.89
N LEU A 65 16.21 -0.16 2.19
CA LEU A 65 16.24 0.49 3.50
C LEU A 65 14.85 1.04 3.89
N LYS A 66 14.18 1.74 2.97
CA LYS A 66 12.86 2.31 3.21
C LYS A 66 11.84 1.23 3.58
N ILE A 67 11.88 0.11 2.89
CA ILE A 67 10.95 -1.01 3.12
C ILE A 67 11.26 -1.71 4.43
N ALA A 68 12.54 -1.96 4.70
CA ALA A 68 12.99 -2.55 5.96
C ALA A 68 12.52 -1.71 7.16
N GLN A 69 12.69 -0.38 7.10
CA GLN A 69 12.23 0.54 8.15
C GLN A 69 10.70 0.57 8.28
N ALA A 70 9.96 0.51 7.18
CA ALA A 70 8.50 0.51 7.22
C ALA A 70 7.97 -0.76 7.90
N VAL A 71 8.50 -1.93 7.52
CA VAL A 71 8.08 -3.22 8.10
C VAL A 71 8.46 -3.33 9.57
N GLU A 72 9.65 -2.87 9.96
CA GLU A 72 10.06 -2.85 11.37
C GLU A 72 9.12 -1.98 12.22
N LYS A 73 8.72 -0.80 11.71
CA LYS A 73 7.74 0.08 12.39
C LYS A 73 6.33 -0.52 12.45
N GLU A 74 5.89 -1.27 11.44
CA GLU A 74 4.57 -1.91 11.46
C GLU A 74 4.54 -3.18 12.33
N ALA A 75 5.68 -3.84 12.52
CA ALA A 75 5.82 -4.95 13.45
C ALA A 75 5.71 -4.49 14.92
N ASP A 76 5.99 -3.22 15.19
CA ASP A 76 5.94 -2.62 16.52
C ASP A 76 4.51 -2.69 17.10
N PRO A 77 4.27 -3.46 18.17
CA PRO A 77 2.92 -3.73 18.69
C PRO A 77 2.22 -2.49 19.26
N LYS A 78 2.96 -1.39 19.47
CA LYS A 78 2.42 -0.12 19.97
C LYS A 78 1.53 0.61 18.95
N LEU A 79 1.62 0.29 17.65
CA LEU A 79 0.83 0.93 16.58
C LEU A 79 -0.35 0.08 16.09
N LYS A 80 -0.55 -1.13 16.63
CA LYS A 80 -1.58 -2.08 16.17
C LYS A 80 -3.00 -1.79 16.68
N ARG A 81 -3.22 -0.74 17.49
CA ARG A 81 -4.54 -0.44 18.07
C ARG A 81 -5.49 0.33 17.16
N ASP A 82 -5.03 0.89 16.04
CA ASP A 82 -5.83 1.82 15.21
C ASP A 82 -6.27 1.27 13.84
N ARG A 83 -5.88 0.05 13.45
CA ARG A 83 -6.21 -0.52 12.12
C ARG A 83 -7.37 -1.53 12.10
N ASP A 84 -8.06 -1.76 13.22
CA ASP A 84 -9.28 -2.58 13.30
C ASP A 84 -10.55 -1.73 13.07
N ILE A 85 -10.61 -1.00 11.95
CA ILE A 85 -11.85 -0.37 11.46
C ILE A 85 -11.91 -0.66 9.96
N GLY A 86 -12.51 -1.79 9.57
CA GLY A 86 -12.75 -2.06 8.15
C GLY A 86 -12.85 -3.52 7.74
N SER A 87 -13.52 -4.37 8.51
CA SER A 87 -14.03 -5.65 7.98
C SER A 87 -15.55 -5.65 8.09
N ASN A 88 -16.17 -5.21 7.01
CA ASN A 88 -17.60 -5.11 6.81
C ASN A 88 -18.27 -6.49 6.95
N SER A 89 -19.14 -6.59 7.96
CA SER A 89 -20.00 -7.74 8.25
C SER A 89 -21.12 -7.85 7.20
N TYR A 90 -20.93 -8.70 6.19
CA TYR A 90 -22.02 -9.15 5.33
C TYR A 90 -22.84 -10.21 6.06
N GLN A 91 -23.67 -9.79 7.02
CA GLN A 91 -24.78 -10.57 7.56
C GLN A 91 -26.08 -9.98 6.99
N MET A 92 -26.47 -10.41 5.80
CA MET A 92 -27.82 -10.15 5.30
C MET A 92 -28.73 -11.26 5.80
N SER A 93 -29.46 -10.97 6.88
CA SER A 93 -30.49 -11.86 7.41
C SER A 93 -31.67 -11.91 6.44
N ALA A 94 -31.98 -13.10 5.96
CA ALA A 94 -33.19 -13.40 5.22
C ALA A 94 -34.45 -13.14 6.07
N LYS A 95 -35.33 -12.22 5.63
CA LYS A 95 -36.76 -12.23 5.98
C LYS A 95 -37.61 -11.77 4.80
N ARG A 96 -38.03 -12.75 3.99
CA ARG A 96 -39.08 -12.66 3.00
C ARG A 96 -40.39 -13.09 3.66
N THR A 97 -41.33 -12.17 3.84
CA THR A 97 -42.71 -12.50 4.23
C THR A 97 -43.69 -11.73 3.34
N GLN A 98 -44.52 -12.49 2.62
CA GLN A 98 -45.69 -12.08 1.82
C GLN A 98 -46.71 -11.31 2.69
N ILE A 99 -47.51 -10.38 2.11
CA ILE A 99 -49.01 -10.26 2.07
C ILE A 99 -49.32 -8.96 1.24
N GLN A 100 -49.78 -8.97 -0.03
CA GLN A 100 -51.14 -9.10 -0.61
C GLN A 100 -52.12 -7.91 -0.44
N ALA A 101 -52.51 -7.31 -1.59
CA ALA A 101 -53.75 -6.58 -1.98
C ALA A 101 -54.07 -5.12 -1.53
N ARG A 102 -53.89 -4.14 -2.46
CA ARG A 102 -54.80 -3.15 -3.14
C ARG A 102 -56.24 -2.88 -2.55
N PRO A 103 -57.03 -1.77 -2.83
CA PRO A 103 -56.84 -0.41 -3.44
C PRO A 103 -57.58 0.82 -2.77
N GLN A 104 -57.35 2.04 -3.33
CA GLN A 104 -58.28 3.18 -3.67
C GLN A 104 -57.96 4.59 -3.08
N GLN A 105 -58.01 5.60 -3.97
CA GLN A 105 -57.82 7.07 -3.82
C GLN A 105 -59.16 7.77 -3.41
N PRO A 106 -59.39 9.12 -3.46
CA PRO A 106 -58.54 10.33 -3.65
C PRO A 106 -58.84 11.50 -2.65
N ALA A 107 -58.10 12.64 -2.72
CA ALA A 107 -58.65 14.01 -2.83
C ALA A 107 -57.71 15.15 -2.33
N GLN A 108 -57.40 16.05 -3.27
CA GLN A 108 -57.48 17.53 -3.20
C GLN A 108 -56.49 18.39 -2.37
N ALA A 109 -55.76 19.21 -3.16
CA ALA A 109 -55.56 20.66 -3.08
C ALA A 109 -54.80 21.28 -1.90
N ALA A 110 -53.61 21.84 -2.20
CA ALA A 110 -53.34 23.30 -2.24
C ALA A 110 -51.82 23.57 -2.26
N SER A 111 -51.37 24.37 -3.24
CA SER A 111 -50.07 25.06 -3.20
C SER A 111 -50.20 26.33 -2.32
N PRO A 112 -49.11 26.89 -1.75
CA PRO A 112 -48.23 27.75 -2.56
C PRO A 112 -46.72 27.71 -2.19
N SER A 113 -45.93 27.94 -3.24
CA SER A 113 -44.79 28.87 -3.32
C SER A 113 -43.78 28.97 -2.17
N SER A 114 -42.53 28.59 -2.46
CA SER A 114 -41.41 29.54 -2.36
C SER A 114 -40.19 29.03 -3.12
N GLN A 115 -39.68 29.93 -3.96
CA GLN A 115 -38.52 29.78 -4.81
C GLN A 115 -37.26 29.69 -3.96
N SER A 116 -36.38 28.75 -4.27
CA SER A 116 -34.96 28.86 -3.91
C SER A 116 -34.14 28.14 -4.95
N SER A 117 -33.61 28.96 -5.86
CA SER A 117 -32.73 28.63 -6.95
C SER A 117 -31.40 28.12 -6.40
N CYS A 118 -31.11 26.82 -6.52
CA CYS A 118 -29.76 26.31 -6.34
C CYS A 118 -29.02 26.44 -7.67
N THR A 119 -28.07 27.37 -7.70
CA THR A 119 -27.21 27.63 -8.85
C THR A 119 -26.19 26.51 -9.02
N SER A 120 -26.25 25.94 -10.23
CA SER A 120 -25.23 25.24 -11.01
C SER A 120 -24.15 24.44 -10.27
N ALA A 121 -24.27 23.13 -10.46
CA ALA A 121 -23.20 22.15 -10.40
C ALA A 121 -21.95 22.64 -11.15
N THR A 122 -20.81 22.54 -10.48
CA THR A 122 -19.51 22.46 -11.16
C THR A 122 -19.07 21.00 -11.10
N GLU A 123 -18.91 20.43 -12.28
CA GLU A 123 -18.46 19.07 -12.55
C GLU A 123 -17.05 18.85 -12.01
N ALA A 124 -16.87 17.81 -11.21
CA ALA A 124 -15.56 17.22 -10.99
C ALA A 124 -15.72 15.80 -10.45
N ALA A 125 -15.72 14.80 -11.34
CA ALA A 125 -15.02 13.54 -11.11
C ALA A 125 -15.24 12.52 -12.24
N ALA A 126 -14.15 11.79 -12.49
CA ALA A 126 -14.08 10.42 -13.00
C ALA A 126 -14.19 10.21 -14.51
N GLY A 127 -13.02 9.95 -15.11
CA GLY A 127 -12.91 9.45 -16.48
C GLY A 127 -11.53 8.86 -16.75
N SER A 128 -11.18 7.80 -16.02
CA SER A 128 -10.04 6.94 -16.36
C SER A 128 -10.32 6.24 -17.69
N TYR A 129 -9.58 6.61 -18.75
CA TYR A 129 -9.42 5.80 -19.96
C TYR A 129 -8.05 6.09 -20.60
N LEU A 130 -6.98 5.60 -19.98
CA LEU A 130 -5.73 5.37 -20.71
C LEU A 130 -5.86 4.08 -21.52
N ARG A 131 -6.45 4.23 -22.71
CA ARG A 131 -6.46 3.21 -23.77
C ARG A 131 -5.08 3.19 -24.42
N PHE A 132 -4.17 2.38 -23.90
CA PHE A 132 -2.94 2.01 -24.60
C PHE A 132 -3.32 1.20 -25.85
N LEU A 133 -3.28 1.85 -27.01
CA LEU A 133 -3.27 1.18 -28.30
C LEU A 133 -1.89 0.52 -28.46
N LEU A 134 -1.85 -0.81 -28.33
CA LEU A 134 -0.75 -1.63 -28.84
C LEU A 134 -0.62 -1.37 -30.35
N PRO A 135 0.55 -1.00 -30.90
CA PRO A 135 0.82 -1.22 -32.31
C PRO A 135 1.02 -2.73 -32.53
N ALA A 136 0.11 -3.31 -33.30
CA ALA A 136 0.19 -4.67 -33.77
C ALA A 136 1.24 -4.80 -34.89
N ARG A 137 2.02 -5.88 -34.80
CA ARG A 137 2.43 -6.74 -35.93
C ARG A 137 3.35 -6.13 -37.00
N THR A 138 4.61 -6.55 -36.94
CA THR A 138 5.41 -6.86 -38.13
C THR A 138 4.77 -8.00 -38.92
N PRO A 139 4.90 -7.97 -40.26
CA PRO A 139 5.51 -9.14 -40.90
C PRO A 139 6.47 -8.82 -42.06
N LEU A 140 7.50 -9.69 -42.11
CA LEU A 140 8.40 -10.13 -43.18
C LEU A 140 9.30 -9.08 -43.87
#